data_AF-A8PXT2-F1
#
_entry.id   AF-A8PXT2-F1
#
_cell.length_a   1.000
_cell.length_b   1.000
_cell.length_c   1.000
_cell.angle_alpha   90.00
_cell.angle_beta   90.00
_cell.angle_gamma   90.00
#
_symmetry.space_group_name_H-M   'P 1'
#
loop_
_entity.id
_entity.type
_entity.pdbx_description
1 polymer ?
#
loop_
_entity_poly.entity_id
_entity_poly.type
_entity_poly.pdbx_seq_one_letter_code
_entity_poly.pdbx_strand_id
1 'polypeptide(L)'
;MLASPTLRVAASLVANAPPMRVAIVGSGPSGFYAAARLLQSFDAKHGTGTDGTEIHMYERLPTPFGLVRYGVAPDHPEVRNVESKFDQVARDPRFSFFGNVRVTADDAPPPQSASTAQISLSSLAPFYTHVLFAYGASDARHLHVPGSSPGELEHVHTALDFVQWYNGHPDAHLPDAPFSKMSGSDIRHVSVIGAGNVAIDVARILLRQCKSTPLDASLQRTDAPESVLEQLRSWDVETVHLYARRSAAQLAFTNKELREMLNLPHVAFEPMNHETLDEALADVSRSSHTAYKRAMTRLLKQLQKGSVLPFDARHKPQWGIKLMHSPKEFTGSHGSKRVTHATWDLTEVRDGRAVSTGRTETTSTDLVLASVGYRSQPLAGSHGSFSVPFDSKQHIIPNERRRVVREDGSRIPGMYVSGWLATGPVGVIVSTMLDAFGVADDMLADWRQPDSLKHTLCASVGVNEAQLSVPTALHKQGKRIVSYSDWLRIDAAERERGLALGKPREKFLRVDEMLKVL
;
A
#
# COMPACT_ATOMS: atom_id res chain seq x y z
N MET A 1 56.43 -51.67 21.32
CA MET A 1 56.41 -50.61 20.30
C MET A 1 55.20 -50.89 19.40
N LEU A 2 54.03 -50.34 19.72
CA LEU A 2 53.52 -49.05 19.21
C LEU A 2 53.50 -48.98 17.68
N ALA A 3 52.34 -49.22 17.07
CA ALA A 3 51.87 -48.54 15.86
C ALA A 3 50.34 -48.70 15.72
N SER A 4 49.64 -47.59 15.82
CA SER A 4 48.19 -47.39 15.67
C SER A 4 47.69 -47.61 14.23
N PRO A 5 46.40 -47.92 14.03
CA PRO A 5 45.69 -47.56 12.82
C PRO A 5 44.86 -46.29 13.09
N THR A 6 45.40 -45.11 12.76
CA THR A 6 44.57 -43.90 12.60
C THR A 6 44.25 -43.73 11.12
N LEU A 7 43.25 -44.49 10.66
CA LEU A 7 42.42 -44.05 9.54
C LEU A 7 41.44 -43.02 10.10
N ARG A 8 41.89 -41.76 10.18
CA ARG A 8 40.97 -40.61 10.34
C ARG A 8 40.19 -40.48 9.04
N VAL A 9 39.05 -41.15 8.97
CA VAL A 9 37.97 -40.73 8.09
C VAL A 9 37.56 -39.35 8.57
N ALA A 10 37.91 -38.33 7.79
CA ALA A 10 37.28 -37.03 7.89
C ALA A 10 35.81 -37.20 7.50
N ALA A 11 34.97 -37.54 8.48
CA ALA A 11 33.54 -37.40 8.36
C ALA A 11 33.26 -35.90 8.29
N SER A 12 33.02 -35.43 7.07
CA SER A 12 32.44 -34.12 6.80
C SER A 12 31.17 -33.98 7.63
N LEU A 13 31.22 -33.15 8.68
CA LEU A 13 30.04 -32.62 9.35
C LEU A 13 29.39 -31.61 8.39
N VAL A 14 28.72 -32.10 7.35
CA VAL A 14 27.64 -31.33 6.74
C VAL A 14 26.47 -31.47 7.70
N ALA A 15 26.42 -30.59 8.70
CA ALA A 15 25.17 -30.37 9.41
C ALA A 15 24.20 -29.78 8.38
N ASN A 16 23.41 -30.64 7.72
CA ASN A 16 22.38 -30.19 6.79
C ASN A 16 21.48 -29.21 7.54
N ALA A 17 21.27 -28.02 6.98
CA ALA A 17 20.40 -27.05 7.60
C ALA A 17 18.96 -27.63 7.69
N PRO A 18 18.25 -27.39 8.80
CA PRO A 18 16.89 -27.89 8.99
C PRO A 18 15.93 -27.28 7.96
N PRO A 19 14.77 -27.91 7.66
CA PRO A 19 13.79 -27.34 6.74
C PRO A 19 13.38 -25.92 7.13
N MET A 20 13.40 -25.00 6.15
CA MET A 20 13.01 -23.61 6.35
C MET A 20 11.49 -23.44 6.17
N ARG A 21 10.76 -23.26 7.28
CA ARG A 21 9.31 -23.02 7.28
C ARG A 21 9.00 -21.56 7.56
N VAL A 22 8.39 -20.89 6.60
CA VAL A 22 8.20 -19.43 6.61
C VAL A 22 6.72 -19.09 6.62
N ALA A 23 6.28 -18.34 7.63
CA ALA A 23 5.00 -17.65 7.57
C ALA A 23 5.22 -16.22 7.05
N ILE A 24 4.53 -15.85 5.98
CA ILE A 24 4.51 -14.49 5.45
C ILE A 24 3.15 -13.87 5.80
N VAL A 25 3.16 -12.75 6.53
CA VAL A 25 1.94 -12.03 6.92
C VAL A 25 1.73 -10.86 5.97
N GLY A 26 0.78 -11.00 5.05
CA GLY A 26 0.45 -10.03 4.00
C GLY A 26 0.84 -10.53 2.60
N SER A 27 -0.08 -10.37 1.64
CA SER A 27 0.07 -10.87 0.27
C SER A 27 0.28 -9.77 -0.77
N GLY A 28 0.83 -8.63 -0.35
CA GLY A 28 1.26 -7.57 -1.27
C GLY A 28 2.57 -7.92 -2.01
N PRO A 29 3.10 -6.98 -2.82
CA PRO A 29 4.35 -7.18 -3.56
C PRO A 29 5.53 -7.63 -2.71
N SER A 30 5.74 -7.05 -1.51
CA SER A 30 6.86 -7.42 -0.64
C SER A 30 6.81 -8.89 -0.25
N GLY A 31 5.64 -9.39 0.14
CA GLY A 31 5.43 -10.79 0.51
C GLY A 31 5.72 -11.74 -0.65
N PHE A 32 5.14 -11.48 -1.83
CA PHE A 32 5.36 -12.34 -3.00
C PHE A 32 6.78 -12.28 -3.54
N TYR A 33 7.44 -11.12 -3.55
CA TYR A 33 8.84 -11.03 -4.01
C TYR A 33 9.80 -11.72 -3.04
N ALA A 34 9.57 -11.60 -1.72
CA ALA A 34 10.35 -12.35 -0.74
C ALA A 34 10.14 -13.86 -0.91
N ALA A 35 8.90 -14.31 -1.07
CA ALA A 35 8.59 -15.72 -1.36
C ALA A 35 9.27 -16.21 -2.64
N ALA A 36 9.21 -15.42 -3.73
CA ALA A 36 9.86 -15.76 -4.99
C ALA A 36 11.37 -15.95 -4.85
N ARG A 37 12.03 -15.07 -4.09
CA ARG A 37 13.48 -15.11 -3.87
C ARG A 37 13.89 -16.27 -2.98
N LEU A 38 13.12 -16.55 -1.93
CA LEU A 38 13.31 -17.71 -1.08
C LEU A 38 13.19 -19.00 -1.91
N LEU A 39 12.07 -19.21 -2.61
CA LEU A 39 11.83 -20.42 -3.42
C LEU A 39 12.89 -20.68 -4.49
N GLN A 40 13.46 -19.62 -5.09
CA GLN A 40 14.56 -19.72 -6.06
C GLN A 40 15.88 -20.18 -5.44
N SER A 41 16.05 -20.01 -4.13
CA SER A 41 17.28 -20.36 -3.41
C SER A 41 17.30 -21.80 -2.90
N PHE A 42 16.21 -22.55 -3.10
CA PHE A 42 16.06 -23.96 -2.73
C PHE A 42 15.78 -24.80 -3.98
N ASP A 43 16.40 -25.97 -4.08
CA ASP A 43 16.08 -26.93 -5.15
C ASP A 43 14.66 -27.47 -4.95
N ALA A 44 13.84 -27.35 -5.99
CA ALA A 44 12.46 -27.82 -6.01
C ALA A 44 12.34 -29.34 -5.74
N LYS A 45 13.40 -30.12 -6.00
CA LYS A 45 13.43 -31.57 -5.76
C LYS A 45 13.49 -31.95 -4.27
N HIS A 46 14.06 -31.09 -3.43
CA HIS A 46 14.14 -31.34 -1.98
C HIS A 46 12.85 -30.96 -1.25
N GLY A 47 11.90 -30.27 -1.92
CA GLY A 47 10.58 -29.96 -1.39
C GLY A 47 10.63 -29.32 0.00
N THR A 48 9.89 -29.90 0.94
CA THR A 48 9.85 -29.54 2.37
C THR A 48 10.71 -30.47 3.25
N GLY A 49 11.60 -31.26 2.63
CA GLY A 49 12.46 -32.23 3.32
C GLY A 49 13.67 -31.60 4.00
N THR A 50 14.66 -32.42 4.38
CA THR A 50 15.94 -31.94 4.92
C THR A 50 16.60 -31.00 3.89
N ASP A 51 16.99 -29.79 4.31
CA ASP A 51 17.49 -28.72 3.41
C ASP A 51 16.43 -28.12 2.44
N GLY A 52 15.13 -28.34 2.70
CA GLY A 52 14.00 -27.82 1.91
C GLY A 52 13.37 -26.53 2.46
N THR A 53 12.35 -26.02 1.77
CA THR A 53 11.56 -24.85 2.23
C THR A 53 10.07 -25.04 2.04
N GLU A 54 9.29 -24.48 2.97
CA GLU A 54 7.83 -24.36 2.90
C GLU A 54 7.42 -22.92 3.24
N ILE A 55 6.55 -22.33 2.43
CA ILE A 55 6.09 -20.95 2.59
C ILE A 55 4.56 -20.92 2.73
N HIS A 56 4.08 -20.38 3.85
CA HIS A 56 2.66 -20.15 4.10
C HIS A 56 2.39 -18.65 4.14
N MET A 57 1.62 -18.15 3.19
CA MET A 57 1.25 -16.73 3.10
C MET A 57 -0.16 -16.51 3.64
N TYR A 58 -0.28 -15.63 4.63
CA TYR A 58 -1.51 -15.26 5.29
C TYR A 58 -1.99 -13.90 4.81
N GLU A 59 -3.25 -13.82 4.40
CA GLU A 59 -3.88 -12.59 3.93
C GLU A 59 -5.24 -12.41 4.59
N ARG A 60 -5.51 -11.20 5.12
CA ARG A 60 -6.78 -10.92 5.80
C ARG A 60 -7.96 -10.94 4.82
N LEU A 61 -7.74 -10.61 3.55
CA LEU A 61 -8.76 -10.64 2.51
C LEU A 61 -8.82 -12.02 1.81
N PRO A 62 -9.97 -12.40 1.22
CA PRO A 62 -10.03 -13.53 0.29
C PRO A 62 -9.10 -13.38 -0.93
N THR A 63 -8.77 -12.15 -1.29
CA THR A 63 -8.03 -11.82 -2.52
C THR A 63 -6.58 -11.43 -2.21
N PRO A 64 -5.58 -11.92 -2.95
CA PRO A 64 -4.18 -11.55 -2.79
C PRO A 64 -3.83 -10.20 -3.46
N PHE A 65 -2.54 -9.89 -3.49
CA PHE A 65 -1.86 -8.83 -4.27
C PHE A 65 -1.87 -7.41 -3.65
N GLY A 66 -2.63 -7.20 -2.57
CA GLY A 66 -2.60 -5.95 -1.80
C GLY A 66 -2.78 -4.70 -2.67
N LEU A 67 -1.87 -3.73 -2.55
CA LEU A 67 -1.95 -2.46 -3.30
C LEU A 67 -1.78 -2.60 -4.82
N VAL A 68 -1.32 -3.73 -5.36
CA VAL A 68 -1.37 -3.95 -6.81
C VAL A 68 -2.82 -4.01 -7.28
N ARG A 69 -3.68 -4.66 -6.51
CA ARG A 69 -5.11 -4.78 -6.78
C ARG A 69 -5.93 -3.60 -6.28
N TYR A 70 -5.58 -3.07 -5.10
CA TYR A 70 -6.38 -2.07 -4.37
C TYR A 70 -5.78 -0.66 -4.30
N GLY A 71 -4.58 -0.46 -4.83
CA GLY A 71 -3.86 0.82 -4.78
C GLY A 71 -3.58 1.41 -6.16
N VAL A 72 -2.97 0.62 -7.06
CA VAL A 72 -2.67 1.03 -8.44
C VAL A 72 -3.95 1.49 -9.13
N ALA A 73 -3.93 2.69 -9.70
CA ALA A 73 -5.09 3.26 -10.37
C ALA A 73 -5.61 2.34 -11.49
N PRO A 74 -6.93 2.27 -11.71
CA PRO A 74 -7.53 1.36 -12.70
C PRO A 74 -7.11 1.70 -14.14
N ASP A 75 -6.66 2.93 -14.38
CA ASP A 75 -6.11 3.38 -15.65
C ASP A 75 -4.60 3.15 -15.83
N HIS A 76 -3.97 2.44 -14.89
CA HIS A 76 -2.58 1.94 -14.99
C HIS A 76 -2.50 0.40 -14.98
N PRO A 77 -3.21 -0.30 -15.89
CA PRO A 77 -3.25 -1.77 -15.90
C PRO A 77 -1.85 -2.38 -16.10
N GLU A 78 -0.94 -1.70 -16.78
CA GLU A 78 0.41 -2.19 -17.05
C GLU A 78 1.26 -2.38 -15.78
N VAL A 79 0.97 -1.60 -14.73
CA VAL A 79 1.66 -1.71 -13.44
C VAL A 79 1.24 -3.00 -12.72
N ARG A 80 0.05 -3.54 -13.03
CA ARG A 80 -0.48 -4.78 -12.45
C ARG A 80 0.02 -6.05 -13.12
N ASN A 81 0.79 -5.94 -14.21
CA ASN A 81 1.40 -7.09 -14.88
C ASN A 81 2.29 -7.96 -13.96
N VAL A 82 2.75 -7.39 -12.82
CA VAL A 82 3.48 -8.13 -11.78
C VAL A 82 2.67 -9.29 -11.18
N GLU A 83 1.33 -9.25 -11.26
CA GLU A 83 0.45 -10.35 -10.82
C GLU A 83 0.80 -11.68 -11.50
N SER A 84 1.26 -11.66 -12.76
CA SER A 84 1.69 -12.87 -13.47
C SER A 84 2.88 -13.56 -12.78
N LYS A 85 3.79 -12.78 -12.20
CA LYS A 85 4.92 -13.33 -11.43
C LYS A 85 4.43 -13.91 -10.09
N PHE A 86 3.46 -13.27 -9.46
CA PHE A 86 2.89 -13.72 -8.18
C PHE A 86 2.08 -15.01 -8.35
N ASP A 87 1.36 -15.14 -9.47
CA ASP A 87 0.67 -16.37 -9.87
C ASP A 87 1.65 -17.53 -10.12
N GLN A 88 2.82 -17.28 -10.73
CA GLN A 88 3.89 -18.30 -10.84
C GLN A 88 4.38 -18.76 -9.46
N VAL A 89 4.57 -17.84 -8.52
CA VAL A 89 4.99 -18.16 -7.14
C VAL A 89 3.93 -19.01 -6.45
N ALA A 90 2.65 -18.64 -6.60
CA ALA A 90 1.55 -19.32 -5.94
C ALA A 90 1.27 -20.74 -6.46
N ARG A 91 1.80 -21.09 -7.64
CA ARG A 91 1.75 -22.46 -8.19
C ARG A 91 2.91 -23.36 -7.74
N ASP A 92 3.90 -22.82 -7.04
CA ASP A 92 4.99 -23.64 -6.49
C ASP A 92 4.41 -24.58 -5.41
N PRO A 93 4.66 -25.91 -5.47
CA PRO A 93 4.11 -26.86 -4.49
C PRO A 93 4.60 -26.62 -3.05
N ARG A 94 5.66 -25.85 -2.86
CA ARG A 94 6.18 -25.44 -1.55
C ARG A 94 5.48 -24.20 -0.99
N PHE A 95 4.54 -23.62 -1.74
CA PHE A 95 3.81 -22.42 -1.36
C PHE A 95 2.33 -22.74 -1.09
N SER A 96 1.81 -22.25 0.04
CA SER A 96 0.37 -22.26 0.34
C SER A 96 -0.12 -20.86 0.68
N PHE A 97 -1.27 -20.51 0.10
CA PHE A 97 -1.98 -19.26 0.40
C PHE A 97 -3.15 -19.53 1.35
N PHE A 98 -3.25 -18.71 2.40
CA PHE A 98 -4.32 -18.71 3.38
C PHE A 98 -4.96 -17.31 3.41
N GLY A 99 -5.86 -17.06 2.47
CA GLY A 99 -6.69 -15.86 2.41
C GLY A 99 -7.87 -15.91 3.38
N ASN A 100 -8.45 -14.76 3.66
CA ASN A 100 -9.48 -14.55 4.68
C ASN A 100 -9.02 -14.92 6.10
N VAL A 101 -7.72 -14.72 6.39
CA VAL A 101 -7.07 -15.00 7.67
C VAL A 101 -6.28 -13.78 8.14
N ARG A 102 -6.74 -13.14 9.20
CA ARG A 102 -6.07 -12.02 9.86
C ARG A 102 -5.13 -12.54 10.94
N VAL A 103 -3.83 -12.30 10.81
CA VAL A 103 -2.86 -12.55 11.88
C VAL A 103 -2.88 -11.37 12.87
N THR A 104 -2.91 -11.67 14.16
CA THR A 104 -3.05 -10.65 15.22
C THR A 104 -2.18 -10.95 16.44
N ALA A 105 -2.14 -10.05 17.42
CA ALA A 105 -1.78 -10.37 18.80
C ALA A 105 -2.91 -11.17 19.48
N ASP A 106 -2.71 -11.59 20.73
CA ASP A 106 -3.62 -12.51 21.43
C ASP A 106 -4.94 -11.84 21.85
N ASP A 107 -4.90 -10.54 22.16
CA ASP A 107 -6.01 -9.72 22.66
C ASP A 107 -6.73 -8.90 21.56
N ALA A 108 -6.50 -9.21 20.30
CA ALA A 108 -6.96 -8.38 19.19
C ALA A 108 -8.50 -8.35 19.06
N PRO A 109 -9.09 -7.18 18.78
CA PRO A 109 -10.52 -7.08 18.56
C PRO A 109 -10.95 -7.85 17.29
N PRO A 110 -12.23 -8.24 17.20
CA PRO A 110 -12.76 -8.93 16.03
C PRO A 110 -12.45 -8.19 14.72
N PRO A 111 -12.28 -8.92 13.59
CA PRO A 111 -12.10 -8.31 12.28
C PRO A 111 -13.36 -7.54 11.84
N GLN A 112 -13.18 -6.60 10.91
CA GLN A 112 -14.26 -5.79 10.33
C GLN A 112 -15.32 -6.66 9.65
N SER A 113 -14.88 -7.69 8.90
CA SER A 113 -15.78 -8.74 8.41
C SER A 113 -15.86 -9.87 9.42
N ALA A 114 -17.07 -10.16 9.91
CA ALA A 114 -17.32 -11.30 10.79
C ALA A 114 -17.01 -12.66 10.14
N SER A 115 -16.84 -12.70 8.81
CA SER A 115 -16.50 -13.89 8.05
C SER A 115 -14.99 -14.17 8.00
N THR A 116 -14.15 -13.19 8.38
CA THR A 116 -12.69 -13.33 8.40
C THR A 116 -12.22 -14.13 9.62
N ALA A 117 -11.39 -15.13 9.38
CA ALA A 117 -10.73 -15.89 10.44
C ALA A 117 -9.63 -15.04 11.10
N GLN A 118 -9.37 -15.27 12.39
CA GLN A 118 -8.32 -14.58 13.13
C GLN A 118 -7.36 -15.58 13.77
N ILE A 119 -6.06 -15.44 13.60
CA ILE A 119 -5.09 -16.31 14.27
C ILE A 119 -4.07 -15.45 15.01
N SER A 120 -3.86 -15.74 16.29
CA SER A 120 -2.87 -15.01 17.05
C SER A 120 -1.46 -15.47 16.69
N LEU A 121 -0.50 -14.55 16.77
CA LEU A 121 0.90 -14.86 16.49
C LEU A 121 1.43 -15.94 17.44
N SER A 122 0.99 -15.96 18.71
CA SER A 122 1.35 -17.01 19.68
C SER A 122 0.85 -18.39 19.26
N SER A 123 -0.28 -18.47 18.55
CA SER A 123 -0.81 -19.72 18.00
C SER A 123 -0.12 -20.13 16.69
N LEU A 124 0.41 -19.16 15.95
CA LEU A 124 1.08 -19.34 14.67
C LEU A 124 2.55 -19.73 14.84
N ALA A 125 3.26 -19.03 15.74
CA ALA A 125 4.70 -19.10 15.96
C ALA A 125 5.29 -20.52 16.13
N PRO A 126 4.64 -21.45 16.85
CA PRO A 126 5.18 -22.80 17.06
C PRO A 126 5.34 -23.64 15.77
N PHE A 127 4.71 -23.22 14.67
CA PHE A 127 4.69 -23.96 13.40
C PHE A 127 5.76 -23.47 12.40
N TYR A 128 6.49 -22.39 12.70
CA TYR A 128 7.40 -21.76 11.75
C TYR A 128 8.78 -21.52 12.34
N THR A 129 9.80 -21.67 11.51
CA THR A 129 11.16 -21.25 11.86
C THR A 129 11.33 -19.75 11.69
N HIS A 130 10.64 -19.17 10.70
CA HIS A 130 10.71 -17.75 10.37
C HIS A 130 9.31 -17.14 10.17
N VAL A 131 9.14 -15.89 10.60
CA VAL A 131 7.97 -15.06 10.26
C VAL A 131 8.46 -13.79 9.56
N LEU A 132 7.85 -13.50 8.42
CA LEU A 132 8.06 -12.27 7.67
C LEU A 132 6.80 -11.41 7.71
N PHE A 133 6.90 -10.24 8.34
CA PHE A 133 5.84 -9.24 8.31
C PHE A 133 5.91 -8.41 7.02
N ALA A 134 4.89 -8.55 6.18
CA ALA A 134 4.79 -7.93 4.85
C ALA A 134 3.42 -7.28 4.62
N TYR A 135 2.71 -6.89 5.68
CA TYR A 135 1.34 -6.36 5.61
C TYR A 135 1.25 -4.86 5.27
N GLY A 136 2.39 -4.22 4.98
CA GLY A 136 2.46 -2.87 4.42
C GLY A 136 1.91 -1.77 5.33
N ALA A 137 1.44 -0.69 4.71
CA ALA A 137 0.85 0.46 5.38
C ALA A 137 -0.63 0.60 5.01
N SER A 138 -1.52 0.21 5.93
CA SER A 138 -2.96 0.10 5.68
C SER A 138 -3.77 1.31 6.14
N ASP A 139 -3.12 2.37 6.62
CA ASP A 139 -3.77 3.58 7.12
C ASP A 139 -3.12 4.84 6.52
N ALA A 140 -3.82 5.96 6.60
CA ALA A 140 -3.36 7.26 6.12
C ALA A 140 -2.74 8.09 7.26
N ARG A 141 -1.86 9.03 6.90
CA ARG A 141 -1.47 10.11 7.81
C ARG A 141 -2.59 11.15 7.86
N HIS A 142 -2.98 11.53 9.07
CA HIS A 142 -3.95 12.61 9.27
C HIS A 142 -3.26 13.98 9.25
N LEU A 143 -4.04 15.03 8.98
CA LEU A 143 -3.51 16.41 8.87
C LEU A 143 -3.25 17.04 10.23
N HIS A 144 -3.97 16.60 11.28
CA HIS A 144 -3.85 17.11 12.65
C HIS A 144 -4.11 18.62 12.76
N VAL A 145 -5.06 19.13 11.96
CA VAL A 145 -5.55 20.50 12.02
C VAL A 145 -7.04 20.54 12.38
N PRO A 146 -7.57 21.65 12.93
CA PRO A 146 -9.00 21.79 13.19
C PRO A 146 -9.85 21.47 11.95
N GLY A 147 -10.96 20.76 12.14
CA GLY A 147 -11.85 20.32 11.07
C GLY A 147 -11.37 19.09 10.28
N SER A 148 -10.18 18.54 10.58
CA SER A 148 -9.62 17.39 9.84
C SER A 148 -9.74 16.05 10.53
N SER A 149 -10.23 16.01 11.78
CA SER A 149 -10.35 14.75 12.51
C SER A 149 -11.49 13.90 11.93
N PRO A 150 -11.38 12.57 11.90
CA PRO A 150 -12.45 11.71 11.41
C PRO A 150 -13.79 12.00 12.11
N GLY A 151 -14.83 12.32 11.34
CA GLY A 151 -16.18 12.63 11.84
C GLY A 151 -16.39 14.04 12.40
N GLU A 152 -15.36 14.89 12.42
CA GLU A 152 -15.47 16.29 12.84
C GLU A 152 -16.23 17.12 11.81
N LEU A 153 -15.82 17.02 10.54
CA LEU A 153 -16.54 17.55 9.38
C LEU A 153 -16.82 16.43 8.37
N GLU A 154 -17.94 16.56 7.67
CA GLU A 154 -18.27 15.76 6.49
C GLU A 154 -17.46 16.25 5.28
N HIS A 155 -17.17 15.32 4.36
CA HIS A 155 -16.41 15.55 3.13
C HIS A 155 -14.94 15.94 3.37
N VAL A 156 -14.38 15.57 4.52
CA VAL A 156 -12.93 15.60 4.78
C VAL A 156 -12.44 14.17 4.94
N HIS A 157 -11.77 13.66 3.91
CA HIS A 157 -11.37 12.25 3.81
C HIS A 157 -9.90 12.13 3.42
N THR A 158 -9.36 10.92 3.51
CA THR A 158 -8.01 10.65 3.06
C THR A 158 -8.04 10.23 1.58
N ALA A 159 -6.94 10.48 0.87
CA ALA A 159 -6.79 9.97 -0.48
C ALA A 159 -6.76 8.42 -0.50
N LEU A 160 -6.29 7.78 0.57
CA LEU A 160 -6.34 6.32 0.72
C LEU A 160 -7.77 5.80 0.68
N ASP A 161 -8.70 6.42 1.41
CA ASP A 161 -10.11 6.02 1.45
C ASP A 161 -10.73 6.08 0.04
N PHE A 162 -10.43 7.14 -0.71
CA PHE A 162 -10.93 7.32 -2.07
C PHE A 162 -10.32 6.31 -3.05
N VAL A 163 -9.01 6.05 -2.93
CA VAL A 163 -8.27 5.04 -3.72
C VAL A 163 -8.83 3.65 -3.48
N GLN A 164 -9.02 3.27 -2.21
CA GLN A 164 -9.60 2.00 -1.83
C GLN A 164 -11.03 1.86 -2.39
N TRP A 165 -11.83 2.92 -2.29
CA TRP A 165 -13.19 2.93 -2.80
C TRP A 165 -13.24 2.69 -4.31
N TYR A 166 -12.51 3.48 -5.12
CA TYR A 166 -12.56 3.32 -6.58
C TYR A 166 -11.87 2.04 -7.08
N ASN A 167 -10.98 1.44 -6.29
CA ASN A 167 -10.37 0.15 -6.62
C ASN A 167 -11.16 -1.06 -6.09
N GLY A 168 -12.29 -0.85 -5.42
CA GLY A 168 -13.16 -1.92 -4.94
C GLY A 168 -12.63 -2.67 -3.71
N HIS A 169 -11.84 -2.01 -2.86
CA HIS A 169 -11.37 -2.61 -1.60
C HIS A 169 -12.54 -2.81 -0.64
N PRO A 170 -12.76 -4.03 -0.07
CA PRO A 170 -13.96 -4.31 0.71
C PRO A 170 -14.25 -3.35 1.88
N ASP A 171 -13.22 -2.94 2.63
CA ASP A 171 -13.37 -2.00 3.75
C ASP A 171 -13.94 -0.64 3.32
N ALA A 172 -13.72 -0.20 2.08
CA ALA A 172 -14.24 1.05 1.54
C ALA A 172 -15.68 0.95 1.00
N HIS A 173 -16.30 -0.24 1.12
CA HIS A 173 -17.67 -0.54 0.71
C HIS A 173 -18.51 -1.11 1.87
N LEU A 174 -18.04 -0.94 3.10
CA LEU A 174 -18.82 -1.20 4.31
C LEU A 174 -19.98 -0.19 4.44
N PRO A 175 -21.06 -0.52 5.19
CA PRO A 175 -22.23 0.36 5.32
C PRO A 175 -21.95 1.76 5.88
N ASP A 176 -20.86 1.92 6.63
CA ASP A 176 -20.36 3.16 7.24
C ASP A 176 -19.18 3.77 6.46
N ALA A 177 -18.77 3.17 5.34
CA ALA A 177 -17.69 3.69 4.51
C ALA A 177 -18.06 5.04 3.89
N PRO A 178 -17.15 6.03 3.89
CA PRO A 178 -17.47 7.44 3.67
C PRO A 178 -18.06 7.72 2.28
N PHE A 179 -17.52 7.08 1.24
CA PHE A 179 -17.92 7.35 -0.14
C PHE A 179 -19.16 6.58 -0.57
N SER A 180 -19.49 5.45 0.05
CA SER A 180 -20.58 4.56 -0.39
C SER A 180 -21.97 5.23 -0.45
N LYS A 181 -22.18 6.30 0.32
CA LYS A 181 -23.45 7.03 0.42
C LYS A 181 -23.33 8.53 0.12
N MET A 182 -22.14 8.98 -0.29
CA MET A 182 -21.86 10.39 -0.50
C MET A 182 -22.50 10.89 -1.81
N SER A 183 -23.33 11.92 -1.72
CA SER A 183 -23.78 12.65 -2.91
C SER A 183 -22.67 13.61 -3.35
N GLY A 184 -22.43 13.69 -4.67
CA GLY A 184 -21.53 14.69 -5.24
C GLY A 184 -22.20 15.75 -6.11
N SER A 185 -23.54 15.84 -6.07
CA SER A 185 -24.32 16.81 -6.86
C SER A 185 -24.06 18.28 -6.49
N ASP A 186 -23.33 18.53 -5.42
CA ASP A 186 -23.01 19.84 -4.88
C ASP A 186 -21.51 20.02 -4.64
N ILE A 187 -20.67 19.08 -5.11
CA ILE A 187 -19.22 19.18 -5.02
C ILE A 187 -18.71 19.88 -6.27
N ARG A 188 -18.29 21.14 -6.15
CA ARG A 188 -17.70 21.93 -7.24
C ARG A 188 -16.19 22.04 -7.11
N HIS A 189 -15.70 22.28 -5.89
CA HIS A 189 -14.30 22.51 -5.58
C HIS A 189 -13.72 21.39 -4.73
N VAL A 190 -12.70 20.70 -5.25
CA VAL A 190 -12.01 19.62 -4.52
C VAL A 190 -10.58 20.03 -4.20
N SER A 191 -10.25 20.01 -2.91
CA SER A 191 -8.90 20.32 -2.42
C SER A 191 -8.15 19.03 -2.07
N VAL A 192 -7.17 18.67 -2.88
CA VAL A 192 -6.29 17.52 -2.63
C VAL A 192 -5.01 18.02 -1.97
N ILE A 193 -4.69 17.53 -0.77
CA ILE A 193 -3.55 18.01 0.00
C ILE A 193 -2.36 17.08 -0.22
N GLY A 194 -1.30 17.61 -0.80
CA GLY A 194 -0.14 16.87 -1.24
C GLY A 194 -0.01 16.90 -2.77
N ALA A 195 1.22 16.69 -3.24
CA ALA A 195 1.56 16.71 -4.65
C ALA A 195 2.47 15.52 -5.01
N GLY A 196 2.05 14.32 -4.59
CA GLY A 196 2.65 13.04 -4.97
C GLY A 196 1.81 12.31 -6.02
N ASN A 197 2.25 11.13 -6.45
CA ASN A 197 1.53 10.31 -7.45
C ASN A 197 0.07 10.02 -7.04
N VAL A 198 -0.17 9.68 -5.78
CA VAL A 198 -1.53 9.40 -5.29
C VAL A 198 -2.44 10.62 -5.43
N ALA A 199 -1.94 11.83 -5.15
CA ALA A 199 -2.71 13.06 -5.28
C ALA A 199 -3.16 13.31 -6.73
N ILE A 200 -2.26 13.09 -7.69
CA ILE A 200 -2.58 13.27 -9.10
C ILE A 200 -3.43 12.11 -9.66
N ASP A 201 -3.30 10.89 -9.14
CA ASP A 201 -4.16 9.76 -9.49
C ASP A 201 -5.62 10.02 -9.06
N VAL A 202 -5.81 10.47 -7.82
CA VAL A 202 -7.14 10.85 -7.29
C VAL A 202 -7.76 11.97 -8.13
N ALA A 203 -7.00 13.04 -8.42
CA ALA A 203 -7.47 14.13 -9.26
C ALA A 203 -7.84 13.65 -10.67
N ARG A 204 -6.99 12.79 -11.27
CA ARG A 204 -7.19 12.25 -12.62
C ARG A 204 -8.44 11.39 -12.71
N ILE A 205 -8.64 10.44 -11.80
CA ILE A 205 -9.84 9.58 -11.80
C ILE A 205 -11.11 10.42 -11.66
N LEU A 206 -11.11 11.38 -10.73
CA LEU A 206 -12.24 12.27 -10.51
C LEU A 206 -12.57 13.09 -11.76
N LEU A 207 -11.56 13.70 -12.38
CA LEU A 207 -11.72 14.57 -13.55
C LEU A 207 -11.98 13.81 -14.86
N ARG A 208 -11.68 12.52 -14.92
CA ARG A 208 -12.05 11.64 -16.04
C ARG A 208 -13.47 11.13 -15.96
N GLN A 209 -14.09 11.14 -14.78
CA GLN A 209 -15.39 10.50 -14.58
C GLN A 209 -16.50 11.45 -14.12
N CYS A 210 -16.20 12.68 -13.66
CA CYS A 210 -17.22 13.62 -13.21
C CYS A 210 -18.25 13.98 -14.29
N LYS A 211 -19.37 14.57 -13.87
CA LYS A 211 -20.50 14.90 -14.75
C LYS A 211 -20.15 15.86 -15.88
N SER A 212 -19.27 16.83 -15.62
CA SER A 212 -18.83 17.84 -16.60
C SER A 212 -17.90 17.28 -17.68
N THR A 213 -17.45 16.03 -17.53
CA THR A 213 -16.52 15.37 -18.44
C THR A 213 -17.27 14.55 -19.50
N PRO A 214 -16.86 14.58 -20.78
CA PRO A 214 -17.38 13.64 -21.78
C PRO A 214 -17.23 12.17 -21.36
N LEU A 215 -18.00 11.28 -21.97
CA LEU A 215 -17.89 9.85 -21.68
C LEU A 215 -16.51 9.31 -22.09
N ASP A 216 -15.73 8.85 -21.11
CA ASP A 216 -14.41 8.25 -21.33
C ASP A 216 -14.52 6.73 -21.41
N ALA A 217 -14.67 6.21 -22.64
CA ALA A 217 -14.79 4.78 -22.88
C ALA A 217 -13.57 3.98 -22.39
N SER A 218 -12.38 4.60 -22.30
CA SER A 218 -11.18 3.91 -21.84
C SER A 218 -11.21 3.68 -20.33
N LEU A 219 -11.76 4.62 -19.54
CA LEU A 219 -11.96 4.43 -18.11
C LEU A 219 -13.06 3.41 -17.82
N GLN A 220 -14.15 3.43 -18.61
CA GLN A 220 -15.27 2.48 -18.47
C GLN A 220 -14.83 1.02 -18.67
N ARG A 221 -13.79 0.79 -19.48
CA ARG A 221 -13.22 -0.54 -19.76
C ARG A 221 -12.11 -0.96 -18.79
N THR A 222 -11.86 -0.18 -17.74
CA THR A 222 -10.95 -0.58 -16.66
C THR A 222 -11.65 -1.53 -15.68
N ASP A 223 -10.98 -1.89 -14.59
CA ASP A 223 -11.57 -2.73 -13.54
C ASP A 223 -12.07 -1.95 -12.30
N ALA A 224 -12.20 -0.62 -12.41
CA ALA A 224 -12.90 0.17 -11.42
C ALA A 224 -14.36 -0.33 -11.32
N PRO A 225 -14.96 -0.53 -10.14
CA PRO A 225 -16.32 -1.03 -10.03
C PRO A 225 -17.33 -0.15 -10.76
N GLU A 226 -18.31 -0.75 -11.44
CA GLU A 226 -19.30 0.00 -12.23
C GLU A 226 -20.08 0.99 -11.36
N SER A 227 -20.52 0.57 -10.18
CA SER A 227 -21.25 1.42 -9.23
C SER A 227 -20.45 2.66 -8.78
N VAL A 228 -19.11 2.54 -8.67
CA VAL A 228 -18.23 3.67 -8.35
C VAL A 228 -18.17 4.63 -9.54
N LEU A 229 -18.01 4.13 -10.76
CA LEU A 229 -17.96 4.96 -11.95
C LEU A 229 -19.29 5.70 -12.18
N GLU A 230 -20.42 5.03 -11.95
CA GLU A 230 -21.75 5.66 -11.99
C GLU A 230 -21.90 6.76 -10.94
N GLN A 231 -21.45 6.50 -9.71
CA GLN A 231 -21.51 7.50 -8.65
C GLN A 231 -20.61 8.70 -8.98
N LEU A 232 -19.36 8.49 -9.40
CA LEU A 232 -18.48 9.59 -9.83
C LEU A 232 -19.08 10.39 -10.99
N ARG A 233 -19.82 9.75 -11.90
CA ARG A 233 -20.51 10.41 -13.02
C ARG A 233 -21.60 11.37 -12.55
N SER A 234 -22.18 11.16 -11.37
CA SER A 234 -23.17 12.07 -10.80
C SER A 234 -22.54 13.28 -10.10
N TRP A 235 -21.21 13.33 -9.96
CA TRP A 235 -20.54 14.40 -9.22
C TRP A 235 -20.29 15.61 -10.11
N ASP A 236 -20.67 16.79 -9.64
CA ASP A 236 -20.62 18.06 -10.38
C ASP A 236 -19.24 18.76 -10.29
N VAL A 237 -18.15 17.99 -10.21
CA VAL A 237 -16.82 18.55 -9.98
C VAL A 237 -16.43 19.50 -11.10
N GLU A 238 -16.04 20.71 -10.69
CA GLU A 238 -15.69 21.82 -11.56
C GLU A 238 -14.19 22.12 -11.53
N THR A 239 -13.59 22.10 -10.35
CA THR A 239 -12.17 22.40 -10.14
C THR A 239 -11.54 21.47 -9.12
N VAL A 240 -10.36 20.93 -9.44
CA VAL A 240 -9.52 20.19 -8.49
C VAL A 240 -8.20 20.94 -8.29
N HIS A 241 -7.87 21.31 -7.06
CA HIS A 241 -6.60 21.94 -6.72
C HIS A 241 -5.74 21.02 -5.87
N LEU A 242 -4.48 20.82 -6.29
CA LEU A 242 -3.46 20.16 -5.49
C LEU A 242 -2.74 21.22 -4.63
N TYR A 243 -2.80 21.08 -3.32
CA TYR A 243 -2.13 21.98 -2.38
C TYR A 243 -0.80 21.39 -1.92
N ALA A 244 0.30 22.07 -2.22
CA ALA A 244 1.64 21.65 -1.85
C ALA A 244 2.25 22.64 -0.85
N ARG A 245 2.74 22.15 0.29
CA ARG A 245 3.41 22.98 1.31
C ARG A 245 4.80 23.49 0.93
N ARG A 246 5.33 23.16 -0.25
CA ARG A 246 6.68 23.55 -0.71
C ARG A 246 6.60 24.14 -2.12
N SER A 247 7.73 24.60 -2.65
CA SER A 247 7.80 25.17 -3.99
C SER A 247 7.73 24.08 -5.08
N ALA A 248 7.61 24.52 -6.33
CA ALA A 248 7.54 23.60 -7.48
C ALA A 248 8.79 22.71 -7.60
N ALA A 249 9.93 23.17 -7.08
CA ALA A 249 11.17 22.41 -7.10
C ALA A 249 11.10 21.13 -6.25
N GLN A 250 10.14 20.98 -5.33
CA GLN A 250 10.00 19.81 -4.45
C GLN A 250 8.70 19.02 -4.65
N LEU A 251 8.05 19.17 -5.81
CA LEU A 251 6.92 18.31 -6.22
C LEU A 251 7.35 16.84 -6.26
N ALA A 252 6.45 15.93 -5.89
CA ALA A 252 6.77 14.51 -5.68
C ALA A 252 6.13 13.58 -6.71
N PHE A 253 5.15 14.03 -7.49
CA PHE A 253 4.61 13.25 -8.61
C PHE A 253 5.65 13.11 -9.73
N THR A 254 5.56 12.03 -10.50
CA THR A 254 6.53 11.78 -11.58
C THR A 254 6.14 12.46 -12.90
N ASN A 255 7.06 12.45 -13.86
CA ASN A 255 6.84 13.03 -15.19
C ASN A 255 5.80 12.26 -16.02
N LYS A 256 5.63 10.96 -15.80
CA LYS A 256 4.65 10.15 -16.55
C LYS A 256 3.24 10.57 -16.09
N GLU A 257 3.03 10.61 -14.78
CA GLU A 257 1.75 10.91 -14.16
C GLU A 257 1.31 12.36 -14.45
N LEU A 258 2.25 13.31 -14.41
CA LEU A 258 1.98 14.67 -14.86
C LEU A 258 1.59 14.73 -16.34
N ARG A 259 2.29 13.99 -17.21
CA ARG A 259 2.01 14.00 -18.65
C ARG A 259 0.62 13.49 -18.95
N GLU A 260 0.20 12.41 -18.30
CA GLU A 260 -1.14 11.84 -18.45
C GLU A 260 -2.21 12.85 -18.04
N MET A 261 -1.99 13.57 -16.93
CA MET A 261 -2.89 14.63 -16.47
C MET A 261 -2.99 15.80 -17.46
N LEU A 262 -1.85 16.28 -17.96
CA LEU A 262 -1.78 17.39 -18.93
C LEU A 262 -2.34 17.00 -20.31
N ASN A 263 -2.37 15.70 -20.64
CA ASN A 263 -2.87 15.19 -21.90
C ASN A 263 -4.36 14.82 -21.87
N LEU A 264 -5.08 15.06 -20.77
CA LEU A 264 -6.52 14.90 -20.74
C LEU A 264 -7.16 15.89 -21.73
N PRO A 265 -7.95 15.42 -22.71
CA PRO A 265 -8.41 16.26 -23.82
C PRO A 265 -9.47 17.30 -23.40
N HIS A 266 -10.18 17.05 -22.29
CA HIS A 266 -11.32 17.84 -21.82
C HIS A 266 -11.05 18.58 -20.50
N VAL A 267 -9.84 18.51 -19.96
CA VAL A 267 -9.48 19.13 -18.67
C VAL A 267 -8.38 20.15 -18.89
N ALA A 268 -8.66 21.40 -18.56
CA ALA A 268 -7.67 22.47 -18.63
C ALA A 268 -6.79 22.51 -17.37
N PHE A 269 -5.49 22.75 -17.55
CA PHE A 269 -4.55 23.05 -16.47
C PHE A 269 -4.49 24.56 -16.23
N GLU A 270 -4.73 24.99 -15.00
CA GLU A 270 -4.53 26.36 -14.54
C GLU A 270 -3.03 26.70 -14.57
N PRO A 271 -2.58 27.62 -15.45
CA PRO A 271 -1.18 27.94 -15.60
C PRO A 271 -0.58 28.50 -14.31
N MET A 272 0.64 28.08 -13.99
CA MET A 272 1.41 28.69 -12.90
C MET A 272 2.17 29.93 -13.40
N ASN A 273 2.49 30.85 -12.48
CA ASN A 273 3.33 32.00 -12.79
C ASN A 273 4.70 31.52 -13.32
N HIS A 274 5.13 32.08 -14.46
CA HIS A 274 6.42 31.79 -15.08
C HIS A 274 7.60 32.08 -14.15
N GLU A 275 7.55 33.16 -13.37
CA GLU A 275 8.58 33.52 -12.40
C GLU A 275 8.78 32.42 -11.35
N THR A 276 7.67 31.86 -10.83
CA THR A 276 7.71 30.74 -9.86
C THR A 276 8.36 29.49 -10.45
N LEU A 277 8.13 29.21 -11.75
CA LEU A 277 8.72 28.06 -12.42
C LEU A 277 10.19 28.28 -12.75
N ASP A 278 10.58 29.50 -13.10
CA ASP A 278 11.97 29.87 -13.36
C ASP A 278 12.81 29.86 -12.07
N GLU A 279 12.26 30.34 -10.96
CA GLU A 279 12.87 30.19 -9.62
C GLU A 279 13.09 28.72 -9.26
N ALA A 280 12.09 27.87 -9.49
CA ALA A 280 12.20 26.44 -9.23
C ALA A 280 13.24 25.77 -10.13
N LEU A 281 13.34 26.15 -11.40
CA LEU A 281 14.38 25.68 -12.32
C LEU A 281 15.77 26.09 -11.83
N ALA A 282 15.93 27.33 -11.37
CA ALA A 282 17.17 27.81 -10.79
C ALA A 282 17.54 27.02 -9.52
N ASP A 283 16.58 26.72 -8.64
CA ASP A 283 16.82 25.94 -7.42
C ASP A 283 17.25 24.50 -7.73
N VAL A 284 16.54 23.83 -8.65
CA VAL A 284 16.88 22.48 -9.13
C VAL A 284 18.26 22.45 -9.79
N SER A 285 18.67 23.53 -10.46
CA SER A 285 19.97 23.60 -11.14
C SER A 285 21.16 23.51 -10.18
N ARG A 286 20.97 23.94 -8.92
CA ARG A 286 21.97 23.92 -7.82
C ARG A 286 22.12 22.55 -7.17
N SER A 287 21.21 21.60 -7.41
CA SER A 287 21.31 20.23 -6.88
C SER A 287 22.50 19.47 -7.48
N SER A 288 23.25 18.77 -6.64
CA SER A 288 24.32 17.86 -7.07
C SER A 288 23.81 16.51 -7.60
N HIS A 289 22.55 16.15 -7.32
CA HIS A 289 21.96 14.88 -7.76
C HIS A 289 21.50 14.96 -9.23
N THR A 290 22.30 14.42 -10.15
CA THR A 290 22.06 14.54 -11.60
C THR A 290 20.73 13.91 -12.04
N ALA A 291 20.37 12.74 -11.51
CA ALA A 291 19.11 12.07 -11.85
C ALA A 291 17.89 12.91 -11.43
N TYR A 292 17.93 13.47 -10.21
CA TYR A 292 16.92 14.38 -9.70
C TYR A 292 16.80 15.63 -10.56
N LYS A 293 17.93 16.29 -10.87
CA LYS A 293 17.98 17.49 -11.71
C LYS A 293 17.31 17.26 -13.06
N ARG A 294 17.67 16.18 -13.77
CA ARG A 294 17.06 15.85 -15.07
C ARG A 294 15.56 15.60 -14.96
N ALA A 295 15.13 14.81 -13.98
CA ALA A 295 13.73 14.47 -13.80
C ALA A 295 12.89 15.71 -13.47
N MET A 296 13.37 16.57 -12.57
CA MET A 296 12.63 17.74 -12.11
C MET A 296 12.65 18.87 -13.15
N THR A 297 13.76 19.11 -13.86
CA THR A 297 13.79 20.07 -14.98
C THR A 297 12.76 19.71 -16.06
N ARG A 298 12.64 18.41 -16.40
CA ARG A 298 11.63 17.97 -17.38
C ARG A 298 10.21 18.17 -16.86
N LEU A 299 9.96 17.89 -15.59
CA LEU A 299 8.66 18.10 -14.94
C LEU A 299 8.26 19.58 -14.98
N LEU A 300 9.15 20.49 -14.56
CA LEU A 300 8.89 21.93 -14.56
C LEU A 300 8.63 22.47 -15.98
N LYS A 301 9.38 21.99 -16.99
CA LYS A 301 9.13 22.36 -18.39
C LYS A 301 7.78 21.87 -18.91
N GLN A 302 7.29 20.71 -18.45
CA GLN A 302 5.95 20.24 -18.79
C GLN A 302 4.87 21.15 -18.15
N LEU A 303 5.08 21.60 -16.91
CA LEU A 303 4.19 22.56 -16.26
C LEU A 303 4.19 23.91 -16.97
N GLN A 304 5.35 24.41 -17.41
CA GLN A 304 5.46 25.64 -18.23
C GLN A 304 4.72 25.51 -19.56
N LYS A 305 4.75 24.33 -20.19
CA LYS A 305 4.05 24.07 -21.45
C LYS A 305 2.53 24.07 -21.29
N GLY A 306 2.02 23.59 -20.15
CA GLY A 306 0.60 23.46 -19.87
C GLY A 306 -0.06 22.23 -20.51
N SER A 307 -1.39 22.18 -20.42
CA SER A 307 -2.22 21.07 -20.91
C SER A 307 -2.46 21.13 -22.42
N VAL A 308 -2.89 20.00 -23.00
CA VAL A 308 -3.30 19.92 -24.42
C VAL A 308 -4.52 20.78 -24.71
N LEU A 309 -5.46 20.87 -23.76
CA LEU A 309 -6.55 21.82 -23.81
C LEU A 309 -6.05 23.17 -23.27
N PRO A 310 -6.10 24.26 -24.04
CA PRO A 310 -5.73 25.59 -23.55
C PRO A 310 -6.61 26.03 -22.37
N PHE A 311 -6.03 26.79 -21.46
CA PHE A 311 -6.75 27.28 -20.29
C PHE A 311 -7.74 28.41 -20.64
N ASP A 312 -8.99 28.23 -20.26
CA ASP A 312 -10.02 29.28 -20.16
C ASP A 312 -10.67 29.14 -18.78
N ALA A 313 -10.69 30.22 -17.99
CA ALA A 313 -11.25 30.21 -16.64
C ALA A 313 -12.74 29.85 -16.59
N ARG A 314 -13.46 29.97 -17.71
CA ARG A 314 -14.87 29.56 -17.84
C ARG A 314 -15.04 28.09 -18.20
N HIS A 315 -14.00 27.45 -18.75
CA HIS A 315 -14.02 26.03 -19.06
C HIS A 315 -14.09 25.20 -17.79
N LYS A 316 -14.88 24.13 -17.83
CA LYS A 316 -14.98 23.14 -16.75
C LYS A 316 -15.05 21.73 -17.37
N PRO A 317 -14.43 20.73 -16.73
CA PRO A 317 -13.67 20.85 -15.49
C PRO A 317 -12.21 21.30 -15.72
N GLN A 318 -11.55 21.74 -14.66
CA GLN A 318 -10.16 22.20 -14.68
C GLN A 318 -9.38 21.73 -13.44
N TRP A 319 -8.06 21.83 -13.48
CA TRP A 319 -7.22 21.53 -12.33
C TRP A 319 -6.02 22.47 -12.20
N GLY A 320 -5.45 22.57 -11.01
CA GLY A 320 -4.30 23.44 -10.76
C GLY A 320 -3.49 23.01 -9.54
N ILE A 321 -2.34 23.68 -9.34
CA ILE A 321 -1.45 23.41 -8.20
C ILE A 321 -1.27 24.72 -7.43
N LYS A 322 -1.61 24.70 -6.13
CA LYS A 322 -1.36 25.79 -5.19
C LYS A 322 -0.11 25.46 -4.38
N LEU A 323 0.99 26.12 -4.72
CA LEU A 323 2.31 25.92 -4.11
C LEU A 323 2.43 26.72 -2.81
N MET A 324 3.31 26.28 -1.93
CA MET A 324 3.57 26.94 -0.65
C MET A 324 2.32 27.16 0.23
N HIS A 325 1.36 26.23 0.18
CA HIS A 325 0.18 26.23 1.04
C HIS A 325 0.18 25.01 1.96
N SER A 326 0.10 25.24 3.27
CA SER A 326 -0.15 24.19 4.26
C SER A 326 -1.56 24.35 4.83
N PRO A 327 -2.33 23.27 5.03
CA PRO A 327 -3.65 23.39 5.66
C PRO A 327 -3.48 23.91 7.10
N LYS A 328 -4.28 24.91 7.47
CA LYS A 328 -4.33 25.46 8.82
C LYS A 328 -5.57 25.01 9.57
N GLU A 329 -6.72 25.02 8.91
CA GLU A 329 -8.01 24.57 9.44
C GLU A 329 -9.03 24.37 8.31
N PHE A 330 -10.05 23.56 8.57
CA PHE A 330 -11.23 23.39 7.73
C PHE A 330 -12.47 23.81 8.50
N THR A 331 -13.41 24.47 7.82
CA THR A 331 -14.64 24.97 8.46
C THR A 331 -15.88 24.64 7.63
N GLY A 332 -16.99 24.39 8.31
CA GLY A 332 -18.32 24.21 7.73
C GLY A 332 -19.20 25.45 7.88
N SER A 333 -20.29 25.50 7.12
CA SER A 333 -21.30 26.57 7.26
C SER A 333 -22.15 26.38 8.52
N HIS A 334 -22.67 27.46 9.10
CA HIS A 334 -23.57 27.40 10.26
C HIS A 334 -24.71 26.36 10.07
N GLY A 335 -24.76 25.36 10.95
CA GLY A 335 -25.79 24.32 10.94
C GLY A 335 -25.51 23.10 10.05
N SER A 336 -24.44 23.10 9.25
CA SER A 336 -23.99 21.95 8.47
C SER A 336 -22.62 21.46 8.96
N LYS A 337 -22.44 20.14 9.02
CA LYS A 337 -21.12 19.54 9.30
C LYS A 337 -20.24 19.44 8.06
N ARG A 338 -20.74 19.82 6.89
CA ARG A 338 -19.98 19.73 5.65
C ARG A 338 -18.92 20.83 5.55
N VAL A 339 -17.72 20.47 5.10
CA VAL A 339 -16.68 21.44 4.78
C VAL A 339 -17.14 22.41 3.68
N THR A 340 -16.84 23.69 3.87
CA THR A 340 -17.15 24.76 2.91
C THR A 340 -15.93 25.63 2.61
N HIS A 341 -14.99 25.71 3.55
CA HIS A 341 -13.79 26.52 3.41
C HIS A 341 -12.57 25.79 3.98
N ALA A 342 -11.42 26.06 3.38
CA ALA A 342 -10.12 25.70 3.89
C ALA A 342 -9.29 26.96 4.10
N THR A 343 -8.76 27.15 5.29
CA THR A 343 -7.75 28.17 5.58
C THR A 343 -6.38 27.55 5.46
N TRP A 344 -5.50 28.22 4.73
CA TRP A 344 -4.14 27.80 4.44
C TRP A 344 -3.15 28.75 5.10
N ASP A 345 -2.13 28.20 5.74
CA ASP A 345 -0.91 28.95 6.06
C ASP A 345 -0.06 29.07 4.80
N LEU A 346 0.27 30.31 4.43
CA LEU A 346 1.23 30.58 3.37
C LEU A 346 2.63 30.30 3.90
N THR A 347 3.37 29.48 3.17
CA THR A 347 4.67 28.96 3.60
C THR A 347 5.80 29.46 2.72
N GLU A 348 7.02 29.22 3.17
CA GLU A 348 8.23 29.33 2.36
C GLU A 348 9.17 28.18 2.70
N VAL A 349 10.14 27.91 1.82
CA VAL A 349 11.10 26.83 2.02
C VAL A 349 12.36 27.37 2.70
N ARG A 350 12.62 26.93 3.94
CA ARG A 350 13.87 27.17 4.68
C ARG A 350 14.51 25.83 5.03
N ASP A 351 15.78 25.64 4.69
CA ASP A 351 16.52 24.40 4.93
C ASP A 351 15.78 23.12 4.44
N GLY A 352 15.12 23.23 3.28
CA GLY A 352 14.34 22.14 2.69
C GLY A 352 13.01 21.82 3.38
N ARG A 353 12.62 22.59 4.41
CA ARG A 353 11.38 22.45 5.17
C ARG A 353 10.43 23.62 4.87
N ALA A 354 9.13 23.34 4.92
CA ALA A 354 8.10 24.36 4.84
C ALA A 354 7.98 25.07 6.19
N VAL A 355 8.05 26.40 6.18
CA VAL A 355 7.89 27.25 7.37
C VAL A 355 6.77 28.25 7.10
N SER A 356 5.87 28.47 8.07
CA SER A 356 4.79 29.46 7.93
C SER A 356 5.36 30.88 7.88
N THR A 357 4.79 31.70 6.98
CA THR A 357 5.10 33.13 6.86
C THR A 357 4.27 34.00 7.82
N GLY A 358 3.34 33.40 8.57
CA GLY A 358 2.36 34.10 9.39
C GLY A 358 1.16 34.66 8.62
N ARG A 359 1.19 34.62 7.29
CA ARG A 359 0.07 35.00 6.42
C ARG A 359 -0.84 33.80 6.16
N THR A 360 -2.12 34.07 5.96
CA THR A 360 -3.13 33.05 5.62
C THR A 360 -3.91 33.42 4.38
N GLU A 361 -4.47 32.41 3.72
CA GLU A 361 -5.39 32.52 2.61
C GLU A 361 -6.56 31.55 2.85
N THR A 362 -7.79 31.95 2.55
CA THR A 362 -8.96 31.09 2.67
C THR A 362 -9.59 30.87 1.30
N THR A 363 -9.85 29.61 0.96
CA THR A 363 -10.50 29.23 -0.30
C THR A 363 -11.76 28.41 -0.02
N SER A 364 -12.73 28.46 -0.92
CA SER A 364 -13.86 27.53 -0.89
C SER A 364 -13.39 26.10 -1.16
N THR A 365 -14.03 25.12 -0.53
CA THR A 365 -13.83 23.69 -0.81
C THR A 365 -15.07 22.90 -0.39
N ASP A 366 -15.45 21.93 -1.21
CA ASP A 366 -16.63 21.09 -1.01
C ASP A 366 -16.27 19.64 -0.63
N LEU A 367 -15.01 19.28 -0.89
CA LEU A 367 -14.40 17.99 -0.59
C LEU A 367 -12.90 18.16 -0.41
N VAL A 368 -12.38 17.67 0.72
CA VAL A 368 -10.95 17.65 1.03
C VAL A 368 -10.44 16.22 0.99
N LEU A 369 -9.37 15.97 0.24
CA LEU A 369 -8.70 14.67 0.13
C LEU A 369 -7.24 14.77 0.59
N ALA A 370 -6.96 14.29 1.79
CA ALA A 370 -5.62 14.30 2.36
C ALA A 370 -4.72 13.22 1.73
N SER A 371 -3.79 13.62 0.86
CA SER A 371 -2.79 12.76 0.20
C SER A 371 -1.37 13.02 0.76
N VAL A 372 -1.24 13.07 2.10
CA VAL A 372 0.01 13.39 2.80
C VAL A 372 0.84 12.17 3.20
N GLY A 373 0.50 11.00 2.63
CA GLY A 373 1.21 9.74 2.81
C GLY A 373 0.44 8.73 3.67
N TYR A 374 0.93 7.50 3.65
CA TYR A 374 0.38 6.39 4.44
C TYR A 374 1.12 6.27 5.78
N ARG A 375 0.61 5.40 6.65
CA ARG A 375 1.30 4.91 7.83
C ARG A 375 0.96 3.44 8.06
N SER A 376 1.92 2.69 8.56
CA SER A 376 1.66 1.34 9.02
C SER A 376 0.92 1.38 10.35
N GLN A 377 0.30 0.26 10.69
CA GLN A 377 -0.33 0.03 11.98
C GLN A 377 0.42 -1.07 12.74
N PRO A 378 0.44 -1.04 14.08
CA PRO A 378 0.91 -2.18 14.84
C PRO A 378 0.06 -3.41 14.50
N LEU A 379 0.63 -4.60 14.72
CA LEU A 379 -0.16 -5.83 14.65
C LEU A 379 -1.37 -5.67 15.58
N ALA A 380 -2.58 -6.01 15.11
CA ALA A 380 -3.79 -5.72 15.87
C ALA A 380 -3.76 -6.40 17.26
N GLY A 381 -4.12 -5.67 18.30
CA GLY A 381 -3.91 -6.05 19.70
C GLY A 381 -2.60 -5.51 20.26
N SER A 382 -2.33 -5.77 21.54
CA SER A 382 -1.22 -5.19 22.29
C SER A 382 -0.54 -6.16 23.26
N HIS A 383 -1.21 -7.26 23.58
CA HIS A 383 -0.76 -8.23 24.55
C HIS A 383 -0.64 -9.62 23.93
N GLY A 384 0.33 -10.37 24.43
CA GLY A 384 0.57 -11.74 24.05
C GLY A 384 1.96 -12.20 24.45
N SER A 385 2.19 -13.51 24.36
CA SER A 385 3.52 -14.09 24.61
C SER A 385 4.55 -13.63 23.58
N PHE A 386 4.10 -13.17 22.40
CA PHE A 386 4.91 -12.62 21.33
C PHE A 386 4.54 -11.16 21.04
N SER A 387 5.19 -10.22 21.71
CA SER A 387 5.06 -8.80 21.38
C SER A 387 5.89 -8.45 20.13
N VAL A 388 5.23 -7.90 19.11
CA VAL A 388 5.88 -7.33 17.93
C VAL A 388 6.10 -5.85 18.17
N PRO A 389 7.35 -5.36 18.21
CA PRO A 389 7.63 -3.95 18.49
C PRO A 389 7.13 -3.06 17.35
N PHE A 390 6.72 -1.84 17.69
CA PHE A 390 6.23 -0.86 16.73
C PHE A 390 6.70 0.55 17.10
N ASP A 391 7.37 1.23 16.17
CA ASP A 391 7.73 2.63 16.33
C ASP A 391 6.54 3.49 15.90
N SER A 392 5.77 3.98 16.87
CA SER A 392 4.61 4.84 16.62
C SER A 392 4.96 6.22 16.05
N LYS A 393 6.22 6.65 16.07
CA LYS A 393 6.66 7.92 15.47
C LYS A 393 7.00 7.73 13.99
N GLN A 394 7.69 6.65 13.65
CA GLN A 394 8.06 6.33 12.27
C GLN A 394 6.99 5.52 11.53
N HIS A 395 6.07 4.88 12.26
CA HIS A 395 5.04 3.96 11.79
C HIS A 395 5.61 2.77 11.03
N ILE A 396 6.61 2.11 11.63
CA ILE A 396 7.28 0.91 11.12
C ILE A 396 7.47 -0.11 12.25
N ILE A 397 7.76 -1.35 11.88
CA ILE A 397 8.38 -2.29 12.83
C ILE A 397 9.89 -1.96 12.90
N PRO A 398 10.43 -1.62 14.08
CA PRO A 398 11.86 -1.36 14.26
C PRO A 398 12.69 -2.54 13.75
N ASN A 399 13.69 -2.25 12.92
CA ASN A 399 14.52 -3.30 12.34
C ASN A 399 15.95 -2.83 12.07
N GLU A 400 16.87 -3.79 12.12
CA GLU A 400 18.24 -3.64 11.65
C GLU A 400 18.47 -4.62 10.50
N ARG A 401 18.74 -4.12 9.30
CA ARG A 401 18.83 -4.96 8.08
C ARG A 401 17.65 -5.95 8.00
N ARG A 402 16.42 -5.43 8.12
CA ARG A 402 15.15 -6.19 8.03
C ARG A 402 14.91 -7.24 9.12
N ARG A 403 15.83 -7.42 10.07
CA ARG A 403 15.63 -8.23 11.28
C ARG A 403 14.93 -7.37 12.31
N VAL A 404 13.82 -7.85 12.85
CA VAL A 404 13.05 -7.11 13.85
C VAL A 404 13.88 -6.92 15.11
N VAL A 405 13.88 -5.73 15.70
CA VAL A 405 14.62 -5.41 16.93
C VAL A 405 13.68 -4.92 18.03
N ARG A 406 14.00 -5.27 19.27
CA ARG A 406 13.36 -4.75 20.48
C ARG A 406 13.78 -3.30 20.74
N GLU A 407 13.17 -2.68 21.74
CA GLU A 407 13.51 -1.31 22.15
C GLU A 407 14.97 -1.14 22.60
N ASP A 408 15.57 -2.19 23.18
CA ASP A 408 16.99 -2.22 23.58
C ASP A 408 17.97 -2.44 22.40
N GLY A 409 17.45 -2.55 21.17
CA GLY A 409 18.23 -2.81 19.96
C GLY A 409 18.59 -4.28 19.73
N SER A 410 18.24 -5.18 20.66
CA SER A 410 18.47 -6.61 20.46
C SER A 410 17.53 -7.19 19.40
N ARG A 411 18.06 -8.11 18.58
CA ARG A 411 17.30 -8.77 17.51
C ARG A 411 16.30 -9.76 18.10
N ILE A 412 15.11 -9.82 17.53
CA ILE A 412 14.13 -10.89 17.81
C ILE A 412 14.38 -12.03 16.82
N PRO A 413 14.90 -13.18 17.29
CA PRO A 413 15.27 -14.27 16.40
C PRO A 413 14.07 -14.82 15.61
N GLY A 414 14.28 -15.13 14.33
CA GLY A 414 13.24 -15.66 13.43
C GLY A 414 12.19 -14.64 12.97
N MET A 415 12.28 -13.36 13.35
CA MET A 415 11.33 -12.32 12.94
C MET A 415 11.95 -11.30 11.97
N TYR A 416 11.28 -11.10 10.84
CA TYR A 416 11.72 -10.21 9.76
C TYR A 416 10.59 -9.30 9.32
N VAL A 417 10.94 -8.18 8.69
CA VAL A 417 9.96 -7.21 8.14
C VAL A 417 10.39 -6.75 6.75
N SER A 418 9.42 -6.52 5.86
CA SER A 418 9.70 -6.06 4.48
C SER A 418 8.69 -5.04 3.96
N GLY A 419 9.14 -4.26 2.97
CA GLY A 419 8.33 -3.29 2.26
C GLY A 419 8.01 -2.07 3.12
N TRP A 420 6.85 -1.48 2.90
CA TRP A 420 6.45 -0.24 3.59
C TRP A 420 6.38 -0.36 5.11
N LEU A 421 6.18 -1.57 5.63
CA LEU A 421 6.21 -1.83 7.07
C LEU A 421 7.63 -1.74 7.67
N ALA A 422 8.65 -1.97 6.85
CA ALA A 422 10.07 -1.88 7.24
C ALA A 422 10.66 -0.48 7.02
N THR A 423 10.32 0.17 5.89
CA THR A 423 10.98 1.39 5.41
C THR A 423 10.12 2.65 5.50
N GLY A 424 8.84 2.49 5.87
CA GLY A 424 7.82 3.50 5.65
C GLY A 424 7.31 3.51 4.19
N PRO A 425 6.17 4.18 3.94
CA PRO A 425 5.45 4.10 2.69
C PRO A 425 5.97 5.07 1.62
N VAL A 426 7.20 4.80 1.18
CA VAL A 426 7.88 5.53 0.12
C VAL A 426 8.33 4.53 -0.95
N GLY A 427 8.30 4.97 -2.21
CA GLY A 427 8.79 4.20 -3.34
C GLY A 427 7.70 3.50 -4.15
N VAL A 428 8.13 2.96 -5.29
CA VAL A 428 7.29 2.22 -6.25
C VAL A 428 7.48 0.70 -6.08
N ILE A 429 6.70 -0.10 -6.80
CA ILE A 429 6.77 -1.58 -6.74
C ILE A 429 8.20 -2.09 -6.93
N VAL A 430 9.01 -1.47 -7.81
CA VAL A 430 10.40 -1.86 -8.06
C VAL A 430 11.29 -1.70 -6.81
N SER A 431 11.16 -0.60 -6.06
CA SER A 431 11.91 -0.44 -4.81
C SER A 431 11.46 -1.44 -3.75
N THR A 432 10.15 -1.76 -3.70
CA THR A 432 9.62 -2.80 -2.81
C THR A 432 10.15 -4.18 -3.17
N MET A 433 10.30 -4.49 -4.46
CA MET A 433 10.90 -5.74 -4.94
C MET A 433 12.36 -5.87 -4.48
N LEU A 434 13.16 -4.82 -4.63
CA LEU A 434 14.57 -4.84 -4.22
C LEU A 434 14.72 -5.00 -2.70
N ASP A 435 13.88 -4.33 -1.91
CA ASP A 435 13.85 -4.53 -0.46
C ASP A 435 13.43 -5.97 -0.08
N ALA A 436 12.42 -6.52 -0.77
CA ALA A 436 11.96 -7.89 -0.55
C ALA A 436 13.01 -8.95 -0.92
N PHE A 437 13.85 -8.70 -1.92
CA PHE A 437 15.00 -9.55 -2.21
C PHE A 437 16.06 -9.45 -1.12
N GLY A 438 16.33 -8.24 -0.63
CA GLY A 438 17.25 -8.02 0.48
C GLY A 438 16.86 -8.77 1.75
N VAL A 439 15.59 -8.74 2.15
CA VAL A 439 15.14 -9.50 3.34
C VAL A 439 15.28 -11.01 3.15
N ALA A 440 14.96 -11.54 1.96
CA ALA A 440 15.08 -12.96 1.69
C ALA A 440 16.55 -13.41 1.75
N ASP A 441 17.47 -12.60 1.20
CA ASP A 441 18.90 -12.85 1.28
C ASP A 441 19.42 -12.80 2.74
N ASP A 442 18.93 -11.86 3.55
CA ASP A 442 19.24 -11.78 4.99
C ASP A 442 18.68 -13.00 5.78
N MET A 443 17.46 -13.45 5.47
CA MET A 443 16.86 -14.65 6.08
C MET A 443 17.66 -15.92 5.74
N LEU A 444 18.06 -16.08 4.48
CA LEU A 444 18.89 -17.21 4.03
C LEU A 444 20.28 -17.19 4.67
N ALA A 445 20.86 -16.01 4.87
CA ALA A 445 22.14 -15.86 5.55
C ALA A 445 22.06 -16.30 7.02
N ASP A 446 20.98 -15.94 7.72
CA ASP A 446 20.75 -16.35 9.11
C ASP A 446 20.47 -17.86 9.22
N TRP A 447 19.63 -18.40 8.32
CA TRP A 447 19.27 -19.81 8.30
C TRP A 447 20.48 -20.75 8.11
N ARG A 448 21.46 -20.34 7.31
CA ARG A 448 22.70 -21.12 7.05
C ARG A 448 23.70 -21.12 8.21
N GLN A 449 23.48 -20.35 9.27
CA GLN A 449 24.42 -20.32 10.41
C GLN A 449 24.35 -21.64 11.21
N PRO A 450 25.49 -22.17 11.72
CA PRO A 450 25.52 -23.46 12.43
C PRO A 450 24.66 -23.55 13.70
N ASP A 451 24.33 -22.41 14.31
CA ASP A 451 23.51 -22.27 15.52
C ASP A 451 22.09 -21.73 15.23
N SER A 452 21.72 -21.55 13.96
CA SER A 452 20.45 -20.94 13.52
C SER A 452 19.23 -21.57 14.19
N LEU A 453 19.28 -22.88 14.44
CA LEU A 453 18.25 -23.66 15.13
C LEU A 453 17.86 -23.13 16.51
N LYS A 454 18.82 -22.64 17.30
CA LYS A 454 18.58 -22.11 18.66
C LYS A 454 17.91 -20.73 18.64
N HIS A 455 17.82 -20.14 17.45
CA HIS A 455 17.41 -18.76 17.21
C HIS A 455 16.20 -18.70 16.26
N THR A 456 15.45 -19.80 16.12
CA THR A 456 14.18 -19.81 15.38
C THR A 456 13.00 -19.42 16.26
N LEU A 457 11.90 -18.99 15.63
CA LEU A 457 10.69 -18.65 16.37
C LEU A 457 10.10 -19.87 17.11
N CYS A 458 10.07 -21.05 16.49
CA CYS A 458 9.64 -22.28 17.14
C CYS A 458 10.59 -22.75 18.27
N ALA A 459 11.91 -22.54 18.15
CA ALA A 459 12.84 -22.82 19.25
C ALA A 459 12.62 -21.88 20.45
N SER A 460 12.19 -20.64 20.21
CA SER A 460 11.88 -19.68 21.28
C SER A 460 10.66 -20.08 22.13
N VAL A 461 9.78 -20.98 21.64
CA VAL A 461 8.66 -21.57 22.40
C VAL A 461 8.96 -22.96 22.97
N GLY A 462 10.18 -23.48 22.83
CA GLY A 462 10.56 -24.78 23.37
C GLY A 462 10.01 -25.99 22.61
N VAL A 463 9.61 -25.81 21.34
CA VAL A 463 9.16 -26.91 20.47
C VAL A 463 10.29 -27.23 19.48
N ASN A 464 10.86 -28.44 19.56
CA ASN A 464 11.82 -28.91 18.56
C ASN A 464 11.11 -29.02 17.20
N GLU A 465 11.71 -28.38 16.19
CA GLU A 465 11.41 -28.42 14.75
C GLU A 465 10.01 -28.93 14.39
N ALA A 466 9.13 -27.99 14.01
CA ALA A 466 7.74 -28.24 13.68
C ALA A 466 7.57 -29.34 12.59
N GLN A 467 7.43 -30.59 13.01
CA GLN A 467 6.86 -31.70 12.23
C GLN A 467 5.33 -31.56 12.07
N LEU A 468 4.76 -30.43 12.53
CA LEU A 468 3.33 -30.18 12.56
C LEU A 468 2.85 -29.58 11.23
N SER A 469 1.68 -30.01 10.73
CA SER A 469 1.00 -29.44 9.56
C SER A 469 0.59 -27.95 9.79
N VAL A 470 -0.20 -27.35 8.90
CA VAL A 470 -0.87 -26.05 9.10
C VAL A 470 -1.39 -25.87 10.55
N PRO A 471 -1.26 -24.67 11.16
CA PRO A 471 -1.70 -24.42 12.54
C PRO A 471 -3.12 -24.92 12.82
N THR A 472 -3.29 -25.77 13.84
CA THR A 472 -4.61 -26.35 14.17
C THR A 472 -5.66 -25.30 14.54
N ALA A 473 -5.22 -24.16 15.10
CA ALA A 473 -6.07 -23.02 15.43
C ALA A 473 -6.82 -22.46 14.19
N LEU A 474 -6.25 -22.62 13.00
CA LEU A 474 -6.83 -22.12 11.76
C LEU A 474 -8.20 -22.76 11.46
N HIS A 475 -8.37 -24.04 11.80
CA HIS A 475 -9.60 -24.79 11.54
C HIS A 475 -10.63 -24.72 12.69
N LYS A 476 -10.24 -24.28 13.89
CA LYS A 476 -11.12 -24.29 15.08
C LYS A 476 -12.22 -23.22 15.05
N GLN A 477 -12.13 -22.24 14.16
CA GLN A 477 -13.04 -21.09 14.15
C GLN A 477 -14.29 -21.26 13.29
N GLY A 478 -14.39 -22.34 12.52
CA GLY A 478 -15.51 -22.58 11.61
C GLY A 478 -15.65 -21.53 10.50
N LYS A 479 -14.64 -20.67 10.29
CA LYS A 479 -14.58 -19.68 9.22
C LYS A 479 -13.94 -20.28 7.98
N ARG A 480 -14.39 -19.86 6.80
CA ARG A 480 -13.84 -20.36 5.53
C ARG A 480 -12.49 -19.70 5.25
N ILE A 481 -11.46 -20.52 5.17
CA ILE A 481 -10.14 -20.13 4.68
C ILE A 481 -10.15 -20.20 3.15
N VAL A 482 -9.52 -19.25 2.49
CA VAL A 482 -9.47 -19.17 1.03
C VAL A 482 -8.10 -19.63 0.55
N SER A 483 -8.05 -20.80 -0.11
CA SER A 483 -6.82 -21.26 -0.77
C SER A 483 -6.53 -20.45 -2.04
N TYR A 484 -5.35 -20.60 -2.63
CA TYR A 484 -5.09 -19.94 -3.93
C TYR A 484 -6.02 -20.44 -5.03
N SER A 485 -6.39 -21.73 -4.99
CA SER A 485 -7.36 -22.30 -5.94
C SER A 485 -8.77 -21.73 -5.77
N ASP A 486 -9.18 -21.45 -4.52
CA ASP A 486 -10.43 -20.75 -4.24
C ASP A 486 -10.36 -19.29 -4.74
N TRP A 487 -9.25 -18.60 -4.51
CA TRP A 487 -9.03 -17.27 -5.09
C TRP A 487 -9.18 -17.29 -6.61
N LEU A 488 -8.62 -18.28 -7.32
CA LEU A 488 -8.78 -18.39 -8.78
C LEU A 488 -10.23 -18.56 -9.22
N ARG A 489 -11.10 -19.17 -8.39
CA ARG A 489 -12.55 -19.25 -8.64
C ARG A 489 -13.23 -17.90 -8.46
N ILE A 490 -12.87 -17.13 -7.42
CA ILE A 490 -13.34 -15.74 -7.23
C ILE A 490 -12.89 -14.88 -8.42
N ASP A 491 -11.63 -14.97 -8.79
CA ASP A 491 -11.00 -14.27 -9.90
C ASP A 491 -11.71 -14.58 -11.23
N ALA A 492 -12.03 -15.84 -11.50
CA ALA A 492 -12.81 -16.25 -12.66
C ALA A 492 -14.23 -15.64 -12.66
N ALA A 493 -14.92 -15.68 -11.52
CA ALA A 493 -16.26 -15.07 -11.39
C ALA A 493 -16.24 -13.54 -11.58
N GLU A 494 -15.20 -12.85 -11.09
CA GLU A 494 -15.03 -11.41 -11.36
C GLU A 494 -14.80 -11.13 -12.85
N ARG A 495 -13.98 -11.94 -13.53
CA ARG A 495 -13.76 -11.81 -14.98
C ARG A 495 -15.03 -12.05 -15.77
N GLU A 496 -15.79 -13.09 -15.42
CA GLU A 496 -17.07 -13.40 -16.06
C GLU A 496 -18.07 -12.24 -15.93
N ARG A 497 -18.21 -11.66 -14.73
CA ARG A 497 -19.03 -10.46 -14.51
C ARG A 497 -18.54 -9.28 -15.35
N GLY A 498 -17.22 -9.11 -15.47
CA GLY A 498 -16.61 -8.05 -16.28
C GLY A 498 -16.86 -8.21 -17.78
N LEU A 499 -16.90 -9.43 -18.31
CA LEU A 499 -17.13 -9.69 -19.75
C LEU A 499 -18.46 -9.09 -20.23
N ALA A 500 -19.52 -9.21 -19.44
CA ALA A 500 -20.83 -8.63 -19.76
C ALA A 500 -20.80 -7.09 -19.86
N LEU A 501 -19.84 -6.44 -19.19
CA LEU A 501 -19.65 -5.00 -19.16
C LEU A 501 -18.52 -4.52 -20.10
N GLY A 502 -17.85 -5.44 -20.81
CA GLY A 502 -16.68 -5.13 -21.62
C GLY A 502 -15.44 -4.72 -20.81
N LYS A 503 -15.33 -5.22 -19.58
CA LYS A 503 -14.25 -4.94 -18.62
C LYS A 503 -13.37 -6.17 -18.43
N PRO A 504 -12.09 -6.00 -18.05
CA PRO A 504 -11.22 -7.15 -17.72
C PRO A 504 -11.73 -7.94 -16.50
N ARG A 505 -12.44 -7.29 -15.58
CA ARG A 505 -13.13 -7.88 -14.43
C ARG A 505 -14.13 -6.87 -13.84
N GLU A 506 -15.11 -7.38 -13.11
CA GLU A 506 -15.96 -6.61 -12.20
C GLU A 506 -15.80 -7.17 -10.79
N LYS A 507 -15.21 -6.37 -9.89
CA LYS A 507 -14.80 -6.84 -8.56
C LYS A 507 -16.02 -7.13 -7.67
N PHE A 508 -15.88 -8.11 -6.77
CA PHE A 508 -16.79 -8.17 -5.61
C PHE A 508 -16.38 -7.11 -4.61
N LEU A 509 -17.35 -6.40 -4.04
CA LEU A 509 -17.09 -5.27 -3.15
C LEU A 509 -17.20 -5.67 -1.68
N ARG A 510 -17.71 -6.87 -1.39
CA ARG A 510 -17.83 -7.38 -0.02
C ARG A 510 -17.21 -8.77 0.10
N VAL A 511 -16.56 -9.01 1.24
CA VAL A 511 -15.99 -10.33 1.58
C VAL A 511 -17.05 -11.43 1.52
N ASP A 512 -18.24 -11.19 2.04
CA ASP A 512 -19.32 -12.19 2.03
C ASP A 512 -19.76 -12.58 0.62
N GLU A 513 -19.68 -11.68 -0.36
CA GLU A 513 -19.99 -11.97 -1.76
C GLU A 513 -18.91 -12.84 -2.39
N MET A 514 -17.64 -12.54 -2.11
CA MET A 514 -16.50 -13.37 -2.54
C MET A 514 -16.63 -14.80 -2.00
N LEU A 515 -16.98 -14.95 -0.72
CA LEU A 515 -17.11 -16.26 -0.09
C LEU A 515 -18.30 -17.07 -0.61
N LYS A 516 -19.38 -16.42 -1.07
CA LYS A 516 -20.55 -17.07 -1.68
C LYS A 516 -20.24 -17.75 -3.03
N VAL A 517 -19.15 -17.36 -3.70
CA VAL A 517 -18.69 -18.01 -4.94
C VAL A 517 -18.15 -19.43 -4.69
N LEU A 518 -17.72 -19.71 -3.46
CA LEU A 518 -16.84 -20.83 -3.14
C LEU A 518 -17.54 -22.11 -2.67
#